data_AF-A0A975VFR0-F1
#
_entry.id   AF-A0A975VFR0-F1
#
_cell.length_a   1.000
_cell.length_b   1.000
_cell.length_c   1.000
_cell.angle_alpha   90.00
_cell.angle_beta   90.00
_cell.angle_gamma   90.00
#
_symmetry.space_group_name_H-M   'P 1'
#
loop_
_entity.id
_entity.type
_entity.pdbx_description
1 polymer ?
#
loop_
_entity_poly.entity_id
_entity_poly.type
_entity_poly.pdbx_seq_one_letter_code
_entity_poly.pdbx_strand_id
1 'polypeptide(L)'
;MNRTELSRHQRLTIATLKNSLRLATRISDDMLELVRTYARLSETGYVQLPFMLEKSRRVPSPHFWVSLKDGDSIIALAAYRTMQNGPHPQTCAAFMADGGLYPSQGGKPEAYLRARGPMLEPHARFGYLGAGWVHPRWRGHNLAGYISRIVFAEAVLRAEHELALMSVMTFEPMFRSGMNQRASGWHHAHVDLILDGWLAALEKDVRMYFSHNSLQEQDALYGMELEYLDAGEQVPWLRRHDKTSVDSLLATAAVS
;
A
#
# COMPACT_ATOMS: atom_id res chain seq x y z
N MET A 1 12.78 13.21 -6.50
CA MET A 1 12.28 14.30 -5.64
C MET A 1 13.15 14.31 -4.38
N ASN A 2 13.48 15.47 -3.81
CA ASN A 2 14.28 15.53 -2.59
C ASN A 2 13.39 15.42 -1.31
N ARG A 3 14.03 15.17 -0.15
CA ARG A 3 13.33 15.02 1.15
C ARG A 3 12.42 16.20 1.50
N THR A 4 12.83 17.42 1.15
CA THR A 4 12.09 18.65 1.46
C THR A 4 10.82 18.74 0.61
N GLU A 5 10.93 18.45 -0.68
CA GLU A 5 9.79 18.39 -1.62
C GLU A 5 8.79 17.31 -1.20
N LEU A 6 9.27 16.12 -0.85
CA LEU A 6 8.41 15.04 -0.37
C LEU A 6 7.67 15.41 0.92
N SER A 7 8.38 16.00 1.89
CA SER A 7 7.77 16.49 3.14
C SER A 7 6.74 17.60 2.87
N ARG A 8 6.97 18.42 1.85
CA ARG A 8 6.02 19.45 1.43
C ARG A 8 4.78 18.83 0.78
N HIS A 9 4.96 17.86 -0.12
CA HIS A 9 3.85 17.11 -0.74
C HIS A 9 2.94 16.48 0.30
N GLN A 10 3.51 15.77 1.27
CA GLN A 10 2.75 15.15 2.36
C GLN A 10 1.96 16.18 3.16
N ARG A 11 2.59 17.31 3.55
CA ARG A 11 1.92 18.38 4.29
C ARG A 11 0.77 19.01 3.52
N LEU A 12 0.94 19.28 2.21
CA LEU A 12 -0.10 19.85 1.37
C LEU A 12 -1.25 18.85 1.14
N THR A 13 -0.95 17.57 1.02
CA THR A 13 -1.97 16.50 0.95
C THR A 13 -2.79 16.44 2.23
N ILE A 14 -2.16 16.48 3.41
CA ILE A 14 -2.83 16.52 4.72
C ILE A 14 -3.67 17.81 4.85
N ALA A 15 -3.13 18.96 4.45
CA ALA A 15 -3.84 20.22 4.46
C ALA A 15 -5.09 20.18 3.57
N THR A 16 -5.01 19.53 2.41
CA THR A 16 -6.16 19.35 1.49
C THR A 16 -7.28 18.55 2.16
N LEU A 17 -6.96 17.43 2.83
CA LEU A 17 -7.93 16.63 3.57
C LEU A 17 -8.60 17.44 4.69
N LYS A 18 -7.82 18.21 5.44
CA LYS A 18 -8.32 19.07 6.52
C LYS A 18 -9.22 20.17 5.99
N ASN A 19 -8.82 20.86 4.93
CA ASN A 19 -9.52 22.04 4.44
C ASN A 19 -10.75 21.69 3.58
N SER A 20 -10.67 20.61 2.80
CA SER A 20 -11.73 20.25 1.84
C SER A 20 -12.75 19.28 2.44
N LEU A 21 -12.30 18.34 3.28
CA LEU A 21 -13.15 17.27 3.82
C LEU A 21 -13.31 17.36 5.35
N ARG A 22 -12.65 18.33 6.01
CA ARG A 22 -12.66 18.50 7.48
C ARG A 22 -12.12 17.27 8.23
N LEU A 23 -11.26 16.49 7.59
CA LEU A 23 -10.71 15.27 8.17
C LEU A 23 -9.38 15.55 8.88
N ALA A 24 -9.24 14.99 10.08
CA ALA A 24 -7.96 14.98 10.77
C ALA A 24 -7.12 13.78 10.31
N THR A 25 -5.81 13.99 10.11
CA THR A 25 -4.86 12.90 9.80
C THR A 25 -4.03 12.59 11.04
N ARG A 26 -3.83 11.31 11.35
CA ARG A 26 -2.91 10.84 12.40
C ARG A 26 -1.99 9.77 11.84
N ILE A 27 -0.70 9.92 12.11
CA ILE A 27 0.34 8.90 11.88
C ILE A 27 0.71 8.31 13.24
N SER A 28 0.80 6.99 13.34
CA SER A 28 1.08 6.28 14.60
C SER A 28 1.99 5.09 14.37
N ASP A 29 2.90 4.85 15.32
CA ASP A 29 3.82 3.71 15.34
C ASP A 29 3.30 2.59 16.27
N ASP A 30 2.17 2.84 16.95
CA ASP A 30 1.54 1.87 17.83
C ASP A 30 0.75 0.84 17.00
N MET A 31 1.43 -0.25 16.64
CA MET A 31 0.83 -1.36 15.91
C MET A 31 -0.14 -2.19 16.76
N LEU A 32 -0.04 -2.13 18.10
CA LEU A 32 -1.04 -2.77 18.98
C LEU A 32 -2.35 -1.99 18.95
N GLU A 33 -2.28 -0.66 18.94
CA GLU A 33 -3.45 0.21 18.69
C GLU A 33 -4.07 -0.11 17.33
N LEU A 34 -3.26 -0.28 16.28
CA LEU A 34 -3.73 -0.68 14.95
C LEU A 34 -4.54 -1.98 15.03
N VAL A 35 -4.01 -3.04 15.65
CA VAL A 35 -4.70 -4.34 15.72
C VAL A 35 -5.99 -4.27 16.52
N ARG A 36 -6.00 -3.55 17.64
CA ARG A 36 -7.24 -3.32 18.42
C ARG A 36 -8.27 -2.53 17.62
N THR A 37 -7.83 -1.54 16.87
CA THR A 37 -8.69 -0.75 15.97
C THR A 37 -9.25 -1.67 14.88
N TYR A 38 -8.41 -2.49 14.27
CA TYR A 38 -8.76 -3.42 13.22
C TYR A 38 -9.83 -4.43 13.63
N ALA A 39 -9.68 -5.05 14.79
CA ALA A 39 -10.65 -6.02 15.31
C ALA A 39 -12.05 -5.40 15.46
N ARG A 40 -12.14 -4.11 15.82
CA ARG A 40 -13.41 -3.38 15.90
C ARG A 40 -13.97 -3.04 14.52
N LEU A 41 -13.10 -2.73 13.55
CA LEU A 41 -13.52 -2.31 12.21
C LEU A 41 -13.86 -3.47 11.27
N SER A 42 -13.27 -4.66 11.47
CA SER A 42 -13.56 -5.86 10.66
C SER A 42 -15.01 -6.32 10.72
N GLU A 43 -15.76 -5.90 11.74
CA GLU A 43 -17.22 -6.14 11.85
C GLU A 43 -18.03 -5.29 10.85
N THR A 44 -17.42 -4.27 10.25
CA THR A 44 -18.11 -3.26 9.41
C THR A 44 -17.74 -3.31 7.93
N GLY A 45 -16.85 -4.22 7.53
CA GLY A 45 -16.47 -4.41 6.13
C GLY A 45 -15.14 -5.13 5.92
N TYR A 46 -14.75 -5.19 4.65
CA TYR A 46 -13.52 -5.87 4.21
C TYR A 46 -12.25 -5.18 4.75
N VAL A 47 -11.32 -6.02 5.22
CA VAL A 47 -9.99 -5.64 5.71
C VAL A 47 -8.95 -6.27 4.79
N GLN A 48 -8.05 -5.45 4.23
CA GLN A 48 -6.89 -5.98 3.51
C GLN A 48 -5.98 -6.71 4.51
N LEU A 49 -5.45 -7.87 4.11
CA LEU A 49 -4.78 -8.88 4.94
C LEU A 49 -4.09 -8.34 6.23
N PRO A 50 -4.30 -9.01 7.37
CA PRO A 50 -3.77 -8.56 8.64
C PRO A 50 -2.24 -8.45 8.59
N PHE A 51 -1.73 -7.32 9.10
CA PHE A 51 -0.34 -7.18 9.47
C PHE A 51 -0.05 -8.12 10.63
N MET A 52 0.77 -9.15 10.44
CA MET A 52 1.30 -9.89 11.59
C MET A 52 2.31 -8.99 12.32
N LEU A 53 2.06 -8.80 13.61
CA LEU A 53 2.72 -7.85 14.52
C LEU A 53 4.13 -8.20 14.93
N GLU A 54 4.70 -9.30 14.43
CA GLU A 54 6.05 -9.69 14.81
C GLU A 54 7.04 -8.65 14.28
N LYS A 55 7.51 -7.77 15.19
CA LYS A 55 8.63 -6.88 14.93
C LYS A 55 9.79 -7.73 14.45
N SER A 56 10.24 -7.51 13.21
CA SER A 56 11.50 -8.07 12.76
C SER A 56 12.59 -7.63 13.73
N ARG A 57 13.11 -8.57 14.54
CA ARG A 57 14.13 -8.29 15.55
C ARG A 57 15.47 -7.83 14.96
N ARG A 58 15.62 -7.92 13.63
CA ARG A 58 16.91 -7.78 12.94
C ARG A 58 17.04 -6.53 12.08
N VAL A 59 15.95 -5.81 11.82
CA VAL A 59 15.98 -4.58 11.01
C VAL A 59 15.14 -3.52 11.70
N PRO A 60 15.69 -2.32 12.01
CA PRO A 60 14.89 -1.15 12.33
C PRO A 60 14.00 -0.82 11.12
N SER A 61 12.83 -1.45 11.07
CA SER A 61 11.83 -1.18 10.07
C SER A 61 10.81 -0.23 10.70
N PRO A 62 10.64 0.99 10.16
CA PRO A 62 9.57 1.86 10.59
C PRO A 62 8.23 1.26 10.13
N HIS A 63 7.64 0.39 10.96
CA HIS A 63 6.23 0.05 10.82
C HIS A 63 5.42 1.21 11.38
N PHE A 64 4.41 1.62 10.65
CA PHE A 64 3.50 2.67 11.09
C PHE A 64 2.15 2.50 10.40
N TRP A 65 1.18 3.29 10.83
CA TRP A 65 -0.10 3.38 10.19
C TRP A 65 -0.62 4.80 10.21
N VAL A 66 -1.49 5.08 9.24
CA VAL A 66 -2.11 6.38 9.05
C VAL A 66 -3.62 6.20 9.17
N SER A 67 -4.27 7.11 9.88
CA SER A 67 -5.74 7.18 9.96
C SER A 67 -6.26 8.55 9.60
N LEU A 68 -7.43 8.57 8.98
CA LEU A 68 -8.26 9.74 8.78
C LEU A 68 -9.44 9.67 9.74
N LYS A 69 -9.71 10.78 10.41
CA LYS A 69 -10.76 10.90 11.41
C LYS A 69 -11.75 12.00 11.04
N ASP A 70 -13.03 11.69 11.25
CA ASP A 70 -14.11 12.66 11.35
C ASP A 70 -14.53 12.76 12.83
N GLY A 71 -14.18 13.88 13.46
CA GLY A 71 -14.16 13.98 14.93
C GLY A 71 -13.24 12.91 15.55
N ASP A 72 -13.79 12.11 16.46
CA ASP A 72 -13.07 11.00 17.11
C ASP A 72 -13.16 9.68 16.35
N SER A 73 -14.00 9.61 15.31
CA SER A 73 -14.25 8.37 14.56
C SER A 73 -13.22 8.17 13.46
N ILE A 74 -12.56 7.02 13.44
CA ILE A 74 -11.71 6.62 12.31
C ILE A 74 -12.60 6.23 11.13
N ILE A 75 -12.44 6.91 10.00
CA ILE A 75 -13.24 6.67 8.80
C ILE A 75 -12.44 6.03 7.67
N ALA A 76 -11.11 6.07 7.75
CA ALA A 76 -10.22 5.37 6.85
C ALA A 76 -8.85 5.20 7.49
N LEU A 77 -8.15 4.12 7.15
CA LEU A 77 -6.79 3.86 7.61
C LEU A 77 -6.01 3.01 6.61
N ALA A 78 -4.69 3.06 6.70
CA ALA A 78 -3.78 2.11 6.06
C ALA A 78 -2.53 1.92 6.91
N ALA A 79 -1.89 0.75 6.81
CA ALA A 79 -0.63 0.48 7.49
C ALA A 79 0.49 0.21 6.50
N TYR A 80 1.71 0.42 6.97
CA TYR A 80 2.91 0.26 6.18
C TYR A 80 3.95 -0.56 6.91
N ARG A 81 4.61 -1.41 6.15
CA ARG A 81 5.73 -2.21 6.61
C ARG A 81 6.89 -2.08 5.65
N THR A 82 8.06 -1.74 6.18
CA THR A 82 9.31 -1.97 5.47
C THR A 82 9.74 -3.42 5.69
N MET A 83 10.14 -4.06 4.62
CA MET A 83 10.75 -5.40 4.60
C MET A 83 12.15 -5.29 4.04
N GLN A 84 12.95 -6.31 4.27
CA GLN A 84 14.30 -6.39 3.76
C GLN A 84 14.55 -7.78 3.21
N ASN A 85 15.06 -7.84 1.99
CA ASN A 85 15.47 -9.10 1.40
C ASN A 85 16.66 -9.72 2.16
N GLY A 86 16.81 -11.03 2.03
CA GLY A 86 17.96 -11.77 2.51
C GLY A 86 19.24 -11.50 1.70
N PRO A 87 20.30 -12.30 1.91
CA PRO A 87 21.58 -12.13 1.23
C PRO A 87 21.60 -12.61 -0.23
N HIS A 88 20.51 -13.21 -0.71
CA HIS A 88 20.43 -13.78 -2.05
C HIS A 88 19.32 -13.13 -2.86
N PRO A 89 19.51 -12.97 -4.19
CA PRO A 89 18.44 -12.52 -5.06
C PRO A 89 17.26 -13.49 -5.03
N GLN A 90 16.05 -12.95 -4.98
CA GLN A 90 14.81 -13.71 -5.10
C GLN A 90 13.67 -12.82 -5.56
N THR A 91 12.63 -13.41 -6.13
CA THR A 91 11.41 -12.65 -6.47
C THR A 91 10.65 -12.25 -5.20
N CYS A 92 9.79 -11.23 -5.30
CA CYS A 92 8.92 -10.88 -4.19
C CYS A 92 7.97 -12.03 -3.81
N ALA A 93 7.48 -12.83 -4.77
CA ALA A 93 6.59 -13.95 -4.48
C ALA A 93 7.32 -15.07 -3.72
N ALA A 94 8.59 -15.34 -4.06
CA ALA A 94 9.43 -16.26 -3.29
C ALA A 94 9.66 -15.75 -1.87
N PHE A 95 9.97 -14.47 -1.71
CA PHE A 95 10.10 -13.83 -0.39
C PHE A 95 8.83 -13.98 0.45
N MET A 96 7.64 -13.80 -0.15
CA MET A 96 6.37 -14.01 0.56
C MET A 96 6.15 -15.48 0.94
N ALA A 97 6.46 -16.41 0.02
CA ALA A 97 6.34 -17.84 0.25
C ALA A 97 7.21 -18.33 1.41
N ASP A 98 8.38 -17.69 1.60
CA ASP A 98 9.32 -17.99 2.69
C ASP A 98 8.94 -17.29 4.01
N GLY A 99 7.72 -16.76 4.10
CA GLY A 99 7.16 -16.15 5.30
C GLY A 99 7.60 -14.70 5.53
N GLY A 100 8.01 -14.00 4.48
CA GLY A 100 8.50 -12.62 4.55
C GLY A 100 7.49 -11.61 5.12
N LEU A 101 6.19 -11.83 4.90
CA LEU A 101 5.11 -11.08 5.55
C LEU A 101 4.71 -11.70 6.89
N TYR A 102 4.54 -13.02 6.92
CA TYR A 102 4.19 -13.76 8.11
C TYR A 102 4.58 -15.23 7.97
N PRO A 103 4.95 -15.92 9.06
CA PRO A 103 5.12 -17.36 9.03
C PRO A 103 3.80 -18.03 8.62
N SER A 104 3.85 -18.90 7.62
CA SER A 104 2.69 -19.70 7.20
C SER A 104 2.14 -20.49 8.39
N GLN A 105 0.84 -20.40 8.62
CA GLN A 105 0.14 -21.13 9.67
C GLN A 105 -0.58 -22.35 9.06
N GLY A 106 -0.62 -23.48 9.78
CA GLY A 106 -1.48 -24.60 9.42
C GLY A 106 -0.89 -25.68 8.51
N GLY A 107 0.44 -25.74 8.33
CA GLY A 107 1.15 -26.89 7.74
C GLY A 107 0.89 -27.17 6.25
N LYS A 108 -0.06 -26.46 5.63
CA LYS A 108 -0.29 -26.48 4.18
C LYS A 108 0.56 -25.39 3.52
N PRO A 109 1.31 -25.69 2.45
CA PRO A 109 2.05 -24.68 1.71
C PRO A 109 1.08 -23.69 1.06
N GLU A 110 1.36 -22.39 1.16
CA GLU A 110 0.61 -21.36 0.45
C GLU A 110 0.97 -21.37 -1.04
N ALA A 111 0.00 -21.09 -1.90
CA ALA A 111 0.12 -21.23 -3.35
C ALA A 111 0.80 -20.03 -4.04
N TYR A 112 1.83 -19.45 -3.41
CA TYR A 112 2.62 -18.39 -4.02
C TYR A 112 3.34 -18.90 -5.26
N LEU A 113 3.21 -18.14 -6.35
CA LEU A 113 3.88 -18.39 -7.62
C LEU A 113 5.33 -17.88 -7.52
N ARG A 114 6.22 -18.67 -6.91
CA ARG A 114 7.59 -18.25 -6.53
C ARG A 114 8.44 -17.64 -7.66
N ALA A 115 8.12 -17.89 -8.92
CA ALA A 115 8.84 -17.30 -10.06
C ALA A 115 8.30 -15.91 -10.51
N ARG A 116 7.32 -15.34 -9.79
CA ARG A 116 6.60 -14.11 -10.19
C ARG A 116 6.95 -12.89 -9.33
N GLY A 117 6.71 -11.71 -9.91
CA GLY A 117 6.96 -10.42 -9.27
C GLY A 117 8.39 -9.91 -9.44
N PRO A 118 8.67 -8.66 -9.03
CA PRO A 118 9.98 -8.04 -9.18
C PRO A 118 11.08 -8.83 -8.47
N MET A 119 12.24 -8.87 -9.10
CA MET A 119 13.46 -9.39 -8.50
C MET A 119 13.93 -8.43 -7.40
N LEU A 120 14.18 -8.97 -6.20
CA LEU A 120 14.75 -8.24 -5.08
C LEU A 120 16.24 -8.51 -5.03
N GLU A 121 17.04 -7.45 -5.11
CA GLU A 121 18.47 -7.52 -4.89
C GLU A 121 18.81 -7.94 -3.45
N PRO A 122 20.01 -8.50 -3.19
CA PRO A 122 20.48 -8.79 -1.84
C PRO A 122 20.31 -7.57 -0.92
N HIS A 123 19.71 -7.79 0.25
CA HIS A 123 19.48 -6.76 1.27
C HIS A 123 18.62 -5.56 0.84
N ALA A 124 17.96 -5.61 -0.33
CA ALA A 124 17.06 -4.56 -0.78
C ALA A 124 15.95 -4.32 0.26
N ARG A 125 15.73 -3.06 0.64
CA ARG A 125 14.61 -2.63 1.49
C ARG A 125 13.43 -2.31 0.58
N PHE A 126 12.24 -2.80 0.93
CA PHE A 126 11.05 -2.52 0.13
C PHE A 126 9.82 -2.38 1.00
N GLY A 127 8.88 -1.59 0.49
CA GLY A 127 7.66 -1.19 1.15
C GLY A 127 6.50 -2.09 0.87
N TYR A 128 5.68 -2.35 1.89
CA TYR A 128 4.37 -2.97 1.73
C TYR A 128 3.30 -2.13 2.42
N LEU A 129 2.42 -1.56 1.61
CA LEU A 129 1.14 -1.03 2.01
C LEU A 129 0.17 -2.20 2.15
N GLY A 130 -0.46 -2.29 3.30
CA GLY A 130 -1.59 -3.19 3.49
C GLY A 130 -2.46 -2.69 4.61
N ALA A 131 -3.32 -3.57 5.14
CA ALA A 131 -4.30 -3.19 6.14
C ALA A 131 -4.94 -1.84 5.76
N GLY A 132 -5.44 -1.75 4.53
CA GLY A 132 -6.29 -0.67 4.06
C GLY A 132 -7.74 -0.92 4.45
N TRP A 133 -8.39 0.12 4.98
CA TRP A 133 -9.83 0.11 5.27
C TRP A 133 -10.41 1.52 5.05
N VAL A 134 -11.62 1.57 4.49
CA VAL A 134 -12.42 2.79 4.35
C VAL A 134 -13.86 2.48 4.75
N HIS A 135 -14.38 3.30 5.67
CA HIS A 135 -15.74 3.22 6.16
C HIS A 135 -16.74 3.23 4.98
N PRO A 136 -17.76 2.34 4.93
CA PRO A 136 -18.66 2.21 3.79
C PRO A 136 -19.29 3.53 3.32
N ARG A 137 -19.74 4.38 4.26
CA ARG A 137 -20.34 5.69 3.96
C ARG A 137 -19.37 6.72 3.37
N TRP A 138 -18.07 6.49 3.49
CA TRP A 138 -17.01 7.37 3.01
C TRP A 138 -16.31 6.83 1.75
N ARG A 139 -16.79 5.71 1.21
CA ARG A 139 -16.35 5.20 -0.09
C ARG A 139 -16.83 6.16 -1.20
N GLY A 140 -16.05 6.27 -2.28
CA GLY A 140 -16.31 7.24 -3.35
C GLY A 140 -15.68 8.62 -3.14
N HIS A 141 -15.15 8.91 -1.96
CA HIS A 141 -14.38 10.14 -1.67
C HIS A 141 -12.87 9.99 -1.90
N ASN A 142 -12.46 8.87 -2.52
CA ASN A 142 -11.07 8.55 -2.85
C ASN A 142 -10.10 8.56 -1.64
N LEU A 143 -10.60 8.35 -0.42
CA LEU A 143 -9.80 8.34 0.81
C LEU A 143 -8.66 7.32 0.78
N ALA A 144 -8.88 6.16 0.15
CA ALA A 144 -7.83 5.18 -0.07
C ALA A 144 -6.63 5.77 -0.83
N GLY A 145 -6.89 6.65 -1.79
CA GLY A 145 -5.85 7.31 -2.56
C GLY A 145 -5.10 8.39 -1.80
N TYR A 146 -5.82 9.19 -1.01
CA TYR A 146 -5.18 10.16 -0.12
C TYR A 146 -4.31 9.51 0.95
N ILE A 147 -4.81 8.47 1.63
CA ILE A 147 -4.04 7.78 2.67
C ILE A 147 -2.81 7.11 2.09
N SER A 148 -2.93 6.45 0.92
CA SER A 148 -1.79 5.79 0.27
C SER A 148 -0.66 6.80 0.02
N ARG A 149 -0.96 8.01 -0.45
CA ARG A 149 0.04 9.08 -0.61
C ARG A 149 0.78 9.43 0.66
N ILE A 150 0.02 9.67 1.72
CA ILE A 150 0.57 10.04 3.02
C ILE A 150 1.45 8.92 3.56
N VAL A 151 1.00 7.67 3.40
CA VAL A 151 1.76 6.48 3.80
C VAL A 151 3.06 6.36 3.01
N PHE A 152 3.03 6.42 1.68
CA PHE A 152 4.26 6.26 0.90
C PHE A 152 5.24 7.42 1.10
N ALA A 153 4.74 8.65 1.22
CA ALA A 153 5.60 9.77 1.56
C ALA A 153 6.25 9.58 2.93
N GLU A 154 5.47 9.18 3.94
CA GLU A 154 5.99 8.88 5.27
C GLU A 154 7.04 7.76 5.23
N ALA A 155 6.77 6.69 4.48
CA ALA A 155 7.66 5.56 4.34
C ALA A 155 9.01 5.95 3.75
N VAL A 156 9.01 6.72 2.66
CA VAL A 156 10.23 7.18 2.00
C VAL A 156 11.01 8.15 2.91
N LEU A 157 10.32 9.02 3.66
CA LEU A 157 10.95 9.91 4.63
C LEU A 157 11.62 9.14 5.77
N ARG A 158 10.95 8.11 6.31
CA ARG A 158 11.47 7.28 7.42
C ARG A 158 12.55 6.29 6.98
N ALA A 159 12.50 5.84 5.74
CA ALA A 159 13.51 4.97 5.14
C ALA A 159 14.65 5.77 4.48
N GLU A 160 14.71 7.09 4.71
CA GLU A 160 15.77 7.96 4.21
C GLU A 160 16.00 7.89 2.68
N HIS A 161 14.93 7.64 1.92
CA HIS A 161 14.96 7.42 0.46
C HIS A 161 15.72 6.16 -0.01
N GLU A 162 15.86 5.15 0.85
CA GLU A 162 16.54 3.87 0.54
C GLU A 162 15.59 2.72 0.19
N LEU A 163 14.35 3.00 -0.21
CA LEU A 163 13.41 1.96 -0.63
C LEU A 163 13.63 1.60 -2.11
N ALA A 164 13.87 0.33 -2.38
CA ALA A 164 13.98 -0.21 -3.74
C ALA A 164 12.64 -0.13 -4.49
N LEU A 165 11.55 -0.48 -3.81
CA LEU A 165 10.20 -0.40 -4.35
C LEU A 165 9.17 -0.20 -3.24
N MET A 166 8.00 0.29 -3.64
CA MET A 166 6.78 0.31 -2.84
C MET A 166 5.78 -0.65 -3.45
N SER A 167 5.04 -1.38 -2.61
CA SER A 167 4.14 -2.42 -3.07
C SER A 167 2.84 -2.52 -2.28
N VAL A 168 1.86 -3.16 -2.89
CA VAL A 168 0.56 -3.52 -2.30
C VAL A 168 0.10 -4.85 -2.90
N MET A 169 -0.62 -5.66 -2.11
CA MET A 169 -1.27 -6.87 -2.60
C MET A 169 -2.78 -6.72 -2.64
N THR A 170 -3.39 -7.03 -3.79
CA THR A 170 -4.82 -6.84 -4.03
C THR A 170 -5.47 -8.17 -4.43
N PHE A 171 -6.58 -8.53 -3.80
CA PHE A 171 -7.37 -9.69 -4.21
C PHE A 171 -8.05 -9.46 -5.56
N GLU A 172 -8.20 -10.52 -6.34
CA GLU A 172 -8.82 -10.46 -7.67
C GLU A 172 -10.18 -9.75 -7.71
N PRO A 173 -11.14 -9.94 -6.78
CA PRO A 173 -12.40 -9.22 -6.84
C PRO A 173 -12.24 -7.69 -6.71
N MET A 174 -11.33 -7.24 -5.84
CA MET A 174 -11.01 -5.82 -5.71
C MET A 174 -10.27 -5.30 -6.95
N PHE A 175 -9.32 -6.10 -7.45
CA PHE A 175 -8.58 -5.82 -8.68
C PHE A 175 -9.56 -5.61 -9.85
N ARG A 176 -10.48 -6.56 -10.08
CA ARG A 176 -11.51 -6.55 -11.15
C ARG A 176 -12.54 -5.45 -11.04
N SER A 177 -12.80 -4.91 -9.84
CA SER A 177 -13.71 -3.77 -9.64
C SER A 177 -13.21 -2.44 -10.24
N GLY A 178 -12.05 -2.48 -10.91
CA GLY A 178 -11.38 -1.36 -11.53
C GLY A 178 -10.50 -0.66 -10.51
N MET A 179 -9.19 -0.69 -10.76
CA MET A 179 -8.21 -0.02 -9.91
C MET A 179 -8.02 1.41 -10.36
N ASN A 180 -8.01 2.32 -9.39
CA ASN A 180 -7.71 3.72 -9.67
C ASN A 180 -6.19 3.86 -9.79
N GLN A 181 -5.65 3.66 -11.00
CA GLN A 181 -4.20 3.53 -11.25
C GLN A 181 -3.40 4.67 -10.63
N ARG A 182 -3.87 5.90 -10.86
CA ARG A 182 -3.19 7.11 -10.38
C ARG A 182 -3.62 7.47 -8.98
N ALA A 183 -4.88 7.28 -8.60
CA ALA A 183 -5.26 7.63 -7.24
C ALA A 183 -4.76 6.67 -6.19
N SER A 184 -4.40 5.43 -6.48
CA SER A 184 -3.70 4.64 -5.46
C SER A 184 -2.28 5.17 -5.23
N GLY A 185 -1.65 5.84 -6.21
CA GLY A 185 -0.28 6.38 -6.11
C GLY A 185 0.70 5.77 -7.13
N TRP A 186 0.20 5.27 -8.27
CA TRP A 186 0.94 4.51 -9.30
C TRP A 186 1.32 3.08 -8.90
N HIS A 187 0.76 2.51 -7.84
CA HIS A 187 1.02 1.11 -7.46
C HIS A 187 0.65 0.09 -8.54
N HIS A 188 0.01 0.51 -9.62
CA HIS A 188 -0.44 -0.35 -10.71
C HIS A 188 0.28 -0.07 -12.03
N ALA A 189 1.43 0.61 -11.99
CA ALA A 189 2.33 0.67 -13.14
C ALA A 189 2.75 -0.74 -13.54
N HIS A 190 3.08 -1.56 -12.53
CA HIS A 190 3.50 -2.95 -12.69
C HIS A 190 2.63 -3.85 -11.84
N VAL A 191 2.08 -4.90 -12.45
CA VAL A 191 1.18 -5.84 -11.78
C VAL A 191 1.50 -7.28 -12.17
N ASP A 192 1.71 -8.12 -11.16
CA ASP A 192 1.92 -9.55 -11.32
C ASP A 192 0.92 -10.36 -10.52
N LEU A 193 0.42 -11.46 -11.08
CA LEU A 193 -0.25 -12.50 -10.30
C LEU A 193 0.83 -13.25 -9.50
N ILE A 194 0.78 -13.17 -8.17
CA ILE A 194 1.81 -13.78 -7.29
C ILE A 194 1.29 -14.92 -6.43
N LEU A 195 -0.03 -15.11 -6.34
CA LEU A 195 -0.64 -16.22 -5.63
C LEU A 195 -1.94 -16.62 -6.33
N ASP A 196 -2.10 -17.91 -6.58
CA ASP A 196 -3.26 -18.52 -7.22
C ASP A 196 -3.55 -19.86 -6.54
N GLY A 197 -4.43 -19.85 -5.55
CA GLY A 197 -4.76 -21.00 -4.71
C GLY A 197 -4.75 -20.68 -3.22
N TRP A 198 -4.41 -21.66 -2.39
CA TRP A 198 -4.54 -21.59 -0.93
C TRP A 198 -3.71 -20.46 -0.30
N LEU A 199 -4.35 -19.68 0.57
CA LEU A 199 -3.72 -18.70 1.44
C LEU A 199 -4.10 -18.99 2.90
N ALA A 200 -3.09 -19.19 3.76
CA ALA A 200 -3.29 -19.55 5.16
C ALA A 200 -4.00 -18.45 5.94
N ALA A 201 -3.65 -17.18 5.71
CA ALA A 201 -4.26 -16.06 6.43
C ALA A 201 -5.77 -15.89 6.21
N LEU A 202 -6.34 -16.51 5.16
CA LEU A 202 -7.77 -16.49 4.88
C LEU A 202 -8.42 -17.87 4.91
N GLU A 203 -7.64 -18.92 5.14
CA GLU A 203 -8.07 -20.31 5.10
C GLU A 203 -8.93 -20.67 3.88
N LYS A 204 -8.58 -20.15 2.70
CA LYS A 204 -9.28 -20.43 1.45
C LYS A 204 -8.42 -20.19 0.23
N ASP A 205 -8.89 -20.66 -0.93
CA ASP A 205 -8.29 -20.36 -2.21
C ASP A 205 -8.63 -18.94 -2.66
N VAL A 206 -7.61 -18.22 -3.11
CA VAL A 206 -7.71 -16.84 -3.56
C VAL A 206 -6.73 -16.59 -4.70
N ARG A 207 -6.98 -15.50 -5.44
CA ARG A 207 -6.05 -14.95 -6.42
C ARG A 207 -5.60 -13.58 -5.96
N MET A 208 -4.29 -13.37 -5.87
CA MET A 208 -3.70 -12.12 -5.40
C MET A 208 -2.69 -11.56 -6.39
N TYR A 209 -2.86 -10.27 -6.64
CA TYR A 209 -1.98 -9.48 -7.49
C TYR A 209 -1.04 -8.64 -6.64
N PHE A 210 0.24 -8.68 -6.97
CA PHE A 210 1.27 -7.79 -6.46
C PHE A 210 1.37 -6.59 -7.39
N SER A 211 1.30 -5.43 -6.79
CA SER A 211 1.26 -4.14 -7.47
C SER A 211 2.42 -3.34 -6.91
N HIS A 212 3.30 -2.84 -7.78
CA HIS A 212 4.51 -2.13 -7.33
C HIS A 212 4.89 -0.96 -8.22
N ASN A 213 5.74 -0.11 -7.66
CA ASN A 213 6.40 0.99 -8.32
C ASN A 213 7.78 1.25 -7.70
N SER A 214 8.71 1.69 -8.54
CA SER A 214 10.00 2.18 -8.11
C SER A 214 9.86 3.52 -7.38
N LEU A 215 10.88 3.88 -6.60
CA LEU A 215 10.95 5.20 -5.98
C LEU A 215 10.94 6.33 -7.02
N GLN A 216 11.62 6.12 -8.16
CA GLN A 216 11.68 7.10 -9.24
C GLN A 216 10.30 7.40 -9.84
N GLU A 217 9.49 6.38 -10.07
CA GLU A 217 8.12 6.53 -10.58
C GLU A 217 7.23 7.26 -9.56
N GLN A 218 7.39 6.97 -8.27
CA GLN A 218 6.67 7.67 -7.21
C GLN A 218 7.04 9.15 -7.15
N ASP A 219 8.34 9.44 -7.23
CA ASP A 219 8.87 10.79 -7.20
C ASP A 219 8.38 11.62 -8.39
N ALA A 220 8.33 11.02 -9.58
CA ALA A 220 7.78 11.66 -10.77
C ALA A 220 6.30 12.01 -10.57
N LEU A 221 5.50 11.08 -10.04
CA LEU A 221 4.10 11.34 -9.72
C LEU A 221 3.95 12.49 -8.71
N TYR A 222 4.68 12.44 -7.60
CA TYR A 222 4.55 13.45 -6.55
C TYR A 222 5.08 14.81 -6.98
N GLY A 223 6.08 14.85 -7.86
CA GLY A 223 6.49 16.08 -8.55
C GLY A 223 5.33 16.70 -9.33
N MET A 224 4.62 15.91 -10.15
CA MET A 224 3.44 16.39 -10.88
C MET A 224 2.31 16.83 -9.94
N GLU A 225 2.07 16.11 -8.83
CA GLU A 225 1.05 16.49 -7.86
C GLU A 225 1.38 17.79 -7.13
N LEU A 226 2.66 18.01 -6.83
CA LEU A 226 3.13 19.24 -6.19
C LEU A 226 2.79 20.47 -7.04
N GLU A 227 2.85 20.40 -8.36
CA GLU A 227 2.47 21.52 -9.25
C GLU A 227 1.01 21.94 -9.03
N TYR A 228 0.08 20.98 -8.95
CA TYR A 228 -1.33 21.26 -8.65
C TYR A 228 -1.52 21.79 -7.22
N LEU A 229 -0.88 21.13 -6.25
CA LEU A 229 -1.01 21.50 -4.84
C LEU A 229 -0.46 22.91 -4.56
N ASP A 230 0.60 23.31 -5.26
CA ASP A 230 1.21 24.64 -5.16
C ASP A 230 0.35 25.73 -5.79
N ALA A 231 -0.35 25.40 -6.88
CA ALA A 231 -1.36 26.27 -7.48
C ALA A 231 -2.65 26.39 -6.64
N GLY A 232 -2.77 25.63 -5.53
CA GLY A 232 -4.01 25.52 -4.76
C GLY A 232 -5.11 24.77 -5.52
N GLU A 233 -4.75 24.03 -6.56
CA GLU A 233 -5.64 23.25 -7.39
C GLU A 233 -5.87 21.85 -6.82
N GLN A 234 -6.97 21.22 -7.25
CA GLN A 234 -7.22 19.83 -6.92
C GLN A 234 -6.48 18.91 -7.88
N VAL A 235 -5.71 17.96 -7.34
CA VAL A 235 -5.09 16.89 -8.13
C VAL A 235 -6.17 16.10 -8.87
N PRO A 236 -6.16 16.04 -10.23
CA PRO A 236 -7.31 15.56 -11.01
C PRO A 236 -7.74 14.12 -10.69
N TRP A 237 -6.78 13.21 -10.53
CA TRP A 237 -7.03 11.81 -10.19
C TRP A 237 -7.37 11.59 -8.71
N LEU A 238 -7.18 12.59 -7.84
CA LEU A 238 -7.74 12.53 -6.48
C LEU A 238 -9.23 12.91 -6.46
N ARG A 239 -9.71 13.68 -7.45
CA ARG A 239 -11.11 14.06 -7.61
C ARG A 239 -11.95 13.03 -8.38
N ARG A 240 -11.39 12.45 -9.44
CA ARG A 240 -12.09 11.47 -10.29
C ARG A 240 -11.43 10.11 -10.19
N HIS A 241 -12.25 9.06 -10.20
CA HIS A 241 -11.77 7.70 -10.28
C HIS A 241 -11.25 7.43 -11.70
N ASP A 242 -9.94 7.50 -11.89
CA ASP A 242 -9.27 7.12 -13.14
C ASP A 242 -9.09 5.59 -13.14
N LYS A 243 -10.19 4.90 -13.44
CA LYS A 243 -10.24 3.44 -13.49
C LYS A 243 -9.87 2.95 -14.88
N THR A 244 -8.83 2.14 -14.94
CA THR A 244 -8.53 1.32 -16.12
C THR A 244 -9.14 -0.06 -15.94
N SER A 245 -9.63 -0.66 -17.03
CA SER A 245 -10.12 -2.03 -16.99
C SER A 245 -8.98 -3.00 -16.62
N VAL A 246 -9.31 -4.05 -15.87
CA VAL A 246 -8.32 -5.07 -15.49
C VAL A 246 -7.73 -5.77 -16.71
N ASP A 247 -8.56 -6.04 -17.72
CA ASP A 247 -8.09 -6.73 -18.92
C ASP A 247 -7.07 -5.88 -19.69
N SER A 248 -7.26 -4.55 -19.73
CA SER A 248 -6.26 -3.63 -20.30
C SER A 248 -4.95 -3.60 -19.52
N LEU A 249 -5.03 -3.66 -18.18
CA LEU A 249 -3.86 -3.71 -17.31
C LEU A 249 -3.05 -5.00 -17.50
N LEU A 250 -3.73 -6.15 -17.45
CA LEU A 250 -3.09 -7.45 -17.61
C LEU A 250 -2.56 -7.67 -19.03
N ALA A 251 -3.23 -7.14 -20.05
CA ALA A 251 -2.74 -7.18 -21.43
C ALA A 251 -1.44 -6.37 -21.60
N THR A 252 -1.26 -5.30 -20.84
CA THR A 252 -0.02 -4.49 -20.90
C THR A 252 1.12 -5.18 -20.15
N ALA A 253 0.83 -5.79 -18.99
CA ALA A 253 1.81 -6.54 -18.20
C ALA A 253 2.24 -7.88 -18.85
N ALA A 254 1.43 -8.46 -19.73
CA ALA A 254 1.78 -9.69 -20.46
C ALA A 254 2.73 -9.47 -21.65
N VAL A 255 3.04 -8.21 -21.99
CA VAL A 255 3.90 -7.82 -23.13
C VAL A 255 5.28 -7.34 -22.67
N SER A 256 5.50 -7.20 -21.36
CA SER A 256 6.79 -6.89 -20.70
C SER A 256 7.44 -8.13 -20.11
#